data_AF-A0A8C6DIP5-F1
#
_entry.id   AF-A0A8C6DIP5-F1
#
_cell.length_a   1.000
_cell.length_b   1.000
_cell.length_c   1.000
_cell.angle_alpha   90.00
_cell.angle_beta   90.00
_cell.angle_gamma   90.00
#
_symmetry.space_group_name_H-M   'P 1'
#
loop_
_entity.id
_entity.type
_entity.pdbx_description
1 polymer ?
#
loop_
_entity_poly.entity_id
_entity_poly.type
_entity_poly.pdbx_seq_one_letter_code
_entity_poly.pdbx_strand_id
1 'polypeptide(L)'
;MMEIFYETKDVFQLKDMEKIAPKEKGITAMSVKEVLQSLVDDGMVDCERIGTSNYYWAFPSKALHARKRKLEVLDSQLSEGNQKYANLQKSIEKAKIGRRETEERTMLAKELSSLRDQREQLKAEVEKYRECDPQVVEEIRQANQVAKEAANRWTGMYYSTTGK
;
A
#
# COMPACT_ATOMS: atom_id res chain seq x y z
N MET A 1 30.00 -2.62 38.69
CA MET A 1 29.58 -3.93 38.14
C MET A 1 30.12 -4.17 36.74
N MET A 2 29.94 -3.24 35.78
CA MET A 2 30.48 -3.37 34.41
C MET A 2 31.97 -3.71 34.31
N GLU A 3 32.79 -3.09 35.17
CA GLU A 3 34.23 -3.36 35.22
C GLU A 3 34.55 -4.84 35.48
N ILE A 4 33.74 -5.55 36.28
CA ILE A 4 33.94 -6.98 36.54
C ILE A 4 33.90 -7.74 35.22
N PHE A 5 32.91 -7.49 34.38
CA PHE A 5 32.80 -8.13 33.06
C PHE A 5 33.94 -7.73 32.12
N TYR A 6 34.37 -6.46 32.13
CA TYR A 6 35.39 -5.96 31.21
C TYR A 6 36.82 -6.35 31.59
N GLU A 7 37.11 -6.46 32.88
CA GLU A 7 38.41 -6.86 33.42
C GLU A 7 38.59 -8.38 33.30
N THR A 8 37.60 -9.16 33.76
CA THR A 8 37.66 -10.63 33.74
C THR A 8 37.44 -11.22 32.36
N LYS A 9 36.62 -10.54 31.52
CA LYS A 9 36.21 -11.02 30.19
C LYS A 9 35.59 -12.42 30.23
N ASP A 10 34.91 -12.74 31.33
CA ASP A 10 34.32 -14.05 31.59
C ASP A 10 32.78 -14.00 31.60
N VAL A 11 32.17 -15.18 31.67
CA VAL A 11 30.72 -15.39 31.72
C VAL A 11 30.33 -15.83 33.13
N PHE A 12 29.33 -15.18 33.70
CA PHE A 12 28.93 -15.40 35.08
C PHE A 12 27.48 -15.87 35.18
N GLN A 13 27.19 -16.72 36.18
CA GLN A 13 25.81 -16.90 36.65
C GLN A 13 25.47 -15.86 37.72
N LEU A 14 24.18 -15.68 37.99
CA LEU A 14 23.73 -14.76 39.04
C LEU A 14 24.39 -15.08 40.39
N LYS A 15 24.55 -16.37 40.74
CA LYS A 15 25.18 -16.81 41.99
C LYS A 15 26.67 -16.41 42.10
N ASP A 16 27.36 -16.30 40.97
CA ASP A 16 28.75 -15.88 40.93
C ASP A 16 28.84 -14.36 41.11
N MET A 17 27.95 -13.63 40.42
CA MET A 17 27.83 -12.17 40.56
C MET A 17 27.46 -11.75 41.98
N GLU A 18 26.57 -12.48 42.65
CA GLU A 18 26.19 -12.24 44.05
C GLU A 18 27.36 -12.40 45.04
N LYS A 19 28.43 -13.10 44.64
CA LYS A 19 29.66 -13.25 45.45
C LYS A 19 30.73 -12.23 45.07
N ILE A 20 30.96 -12.02 43.77
CA ILE A 20 32.05 -11.20 43.26
C ILE A 20 31.71 -9.70 43.43
N ALA A 21 30.49 -9.29 43.10
CA ALA A 21 30.11 -7.88 43.09
C ALA A 21 30.19 -7.19 44.47
N PRO A 22 29.77 -7.83 45.59
CA PRO A 22 29.97 -7.25 46.92
C PRO A 22 31.44 -7.22 47.33
N LYS A 23 32.20 -8.27 47.00
CA LYS A 23 33.59 -8.42 47.43
C LYS A 23 34.54 -7.44 46.72
N GLU A 24 34.40 -7.28 45.42
CA GLU A 24 35.34 -6.50 44.61
C GLU A 24 34.92 -5.05 44.42
N LYS A 25 33.61 -4.79 44.31
CA LYS A 25 33.09 -3.46 43.95
C LYS A 25 32.18 -2.88 45.03
N GLY A 26 32.08 -3.52 46.20
CA GLY A 26 31.34 -3.01 47.37
C GLY A 26 29.82 -2.91 47.17
N ILE A 27 29.26 -3.63 46.18
CA ILE A 27 27.82 -3.59 45.88
C ILE A 27 27.07 -4.39 46.95
N THR A 28 26.02 -3.82 47.55
CA THR A 28 25.20 -4.54 48.53
C THR A 28 24.66 -5.84 47.95
N ALA A 29 24.86 -6.98 48.63
CA ALA A 29 24.48 -8.30 48.11
C ALA A 29 23.00 -8.38 47.69
N MET A 30 22.10 -7.72 48.45
CA MET A 30 20.67 -7.69 48.14
C MET A 30 20.32 -6.93 46.85
N SER A 31 21.17 -6.00 46.39
CA SER A 31 20.90 -5.18 45.19
C SER A 31 21.60 -5.70 43.94
N VAL A 32 22.49 -6.71 44.04
CA VAL A 32 23.26 -7.23 42.90
C VAL A 32 22.34 -7.67 41.76
N LYS A 33 21.25 -8.37 42.07
CA LYS A 33 20.29 -8.83 41.08
C LYS A 33 19.61 -7.68 40.34
N GLU A 34 19.16 -6.65 41.07
CA GLU A 34 18.48 -5.49 40.51
C GLU A 34 19.43 -4.66 39.63
N VAL A 35 20.65 -4.43 40.10
CA VAL A 35 21.68 -3.71 39.34
C VAL A 35 22.05 -4.48 38.08
N LEU A 36 22.21 -5.80 38.17
CA LEU A 36 22.51 -6.64 37.01
C LEU A 36 21.35 -6.61 35.99
N GLN A 37 20.11 -6.68 36.46
CA GLN A 37 18.94 -6.61 35.58
C GLN A 37 18.85 -5.25 34.88
N SER A 38 19.05 -4.14 35.60
CA SER A 38 19.08 -2.79 34.98
C SER A 38 20.13 -2.69 33.88
N LEU A 39 21.31 -3.29 34.06
CA LEU A 39 22.36 -3.29 33.03
C LEU A 39 22.02 -4.15 31.81
N VAL A 40 21.25 -5.22 32.01
CA VAL A 40 20.71 -6.03 30.91
C VAL A 40 19.65 -5.26 30.16
N ASP A 41 18.76 -4.57 30.87
CA ASP A 41 17.68 -3.76 30.28
C ASP A 41 18.26 -2.59 29.46
N ASP A 42 19.36 -1.99 29.92
CA ASP A 42 20.13 -0.96 29.20
C ASP A 42 20.97 -1.53 28.03
N GLY A 43 20.98 -2.85 27.84
CA GLY A 43 21.74 -3.55 26.79
C GLY A 43 23.27 -3.56 26.99
N MET A 44 23.73 -3.14 28.18
CA MET A 44 25.14 -3.07 28.56
C MET A 44 25.71 -4.45 28.91
N VAL A 45 24.89 -5.32 29.51
CA VAL A 45 25.21 -6.72 29.80
C VAL A 45 24.31 -7.61 28.95
N ASP A 46 24.89 -8.62 28.30
CA ASP A 46 24.13 -9.68 27.65
C ASP A 46 23.66 -10.69 28.69
N CYS A 47 22.43 -11.16 28.51
CA CYS A 47 21.87 -12.26 29.29
C CYS A 47 21.28 -13.28 28.33
N GLU A 48 21.68 -14.54 28.46
CA GLU A 48 21.11 -15.66 27.71
C GLU A 48 20.75 -16.80 28.63
N ARG A 49 19.63 -17.44 28.35
CA ARG A 49 19.17 -18.59 29.14
C ARG A 49 19.62 -19.87 28.46
N ILE A 50 20.51 -20.61 29.11
CA ILE A 50 21.01 -21.89 28.63
C ILE A 50 20.54 -22.97 29.62
N GLY A 51 19.59 -23.80 29.18
CA GLY A 51 18.92 -24.79 30.03
C GLY A 51 18.09 -24.13 31.13
N THR A 52 18.42 -24.41 32.38
CA THR A 52 17.72 -23.86 33.56
C THR A 52 18.32 -22.56 34.09
N SER A 53 19.50 -22.16 33.59
CA SER A 53 20.31 -21.08 34.17
C SER A 53 20.46 -19.90 33.20
N ASN A 54 20.53 -18.69 33.75
CA ASN A 54 20.85 -17.48 33.01
C ASN A 54 22.34 -17.20 33.12
N TYR A 55 22.95 -16.85 32.00
CA TYR A 55 24.37 -16.52 31.86
C TYR A 55 24.51 -15.07 31.45
N TYR A 56 25.41 -14.36 32.12
CA TYR A 56 25.63 -12.93 31.96
C TYR A 56 27.06 -12.66 31.50
N TRP A 57 27.24 -11.81 30.50
CA TRP A 57 28.56 -11.39 30.03
C TRP A 57 28.51 -10.01 29.39
N ALA A 58 29.66 -9.35 29.25
CA ALA A 58 29.76 -8.12 28.48
C ALA A 58 31.14 -7.98 27.85
N PHE A 59 31.19 -7.62 26.58
CA PHE A 59 32.44 -7.38 25.86
C PHE A 59 32.64 -5.87 25.61
N PRO A 60 33.82 -5.30 25.93
CA PRO A 60 34.10 -3.88 25.67
C PRO A 60 33.89 -3.46 24.22
N SER A 61 34.12 -4.37 23.27
CA SER A 61 34.00 -4.12 21.83
C SER A 61 32.56 -4.12 21.31
N LYS A 62 31.59 -4.66 22.07
CA LYS A 62 30.20 -4.83 21.61
C LYS A 62 29.55 -3.52 21.22
N ALA A 63 29.66 -2.49 22.07
CA ALA A 63 29.08 -1.17 21.80
C ALA A 63 29.65 -0.55 20.52
N LEU A 64 30.96 -0.71 20.30
CA LEU A 64 31.63 -0.25 19.07
C LEU A 64 31.13 -1.02 17.84
N HIS A 65 31.05 -2.35 17.91
CA HIS A 65 30.58 -3.16 16.78
C HIS A 65 29.11 -2.92 16.46
N ALA A 66 28.25 -2.75 17.47
CA ALA A 66 26.85 -2.41 17.27
C ALA A 66 26.68 -1.07 16.56
N ARG A 67 27.46 -0.05 16.97
CA ARG A 67 27.47 1.26 16.30
C ARG A 67 27.99 1.18 14.87
N LYS A 68 29.08 0.44 14.61
CA LYS A 68 29.61 0.23 13.26
C LYS A 68 28.60 -0.44 12.33
N ARG A 69 27.96 -1.54 12.77
CA ARG A 69 26.91 -2.22 11.99
C ARG A 69 25.74 -1.28 11.70
N LYS A 70 25.31 -0.50 12.70
CA LYS A 70 24.22 0.48 12.52
C LYS A 70 24.60 1.56 11.50
N LEU A 71 25.85 2.01 11.52
CA LEU A 71 26.37 2.98 10.56
C LEU A 71 26.36 2.39 9.14
N GLU A 72 26.90 1.18 8.95
CA GLU A 72 26.90 0.49 7.64
C GLU A 72 25.47 0.32 7.08
N VAL A 73 24.51 -0.06 7.93
CA VAL A 73 23.10 -0.18 7.53
C VAL A 73 22.53 1.17 7.11
N LEU A 74 22.78 2.24 7.88
CA LEU A 74 22.30 3.58 7.56
C LEU A 74 22.93 4.12 6.27
N ASP A 75 24.22 3.89 6.05
CA ASP A 75 24.92 4.29 4.82
C ASP A 75 24.37 3.56 3.60
N SER A 76 24.09 2.25 3.72
CA SER A 76 23.43 1.48 2.66
C SER A 76 22.03 2.03 2.35
N GLN A 77 21.22 2.32 3.37
CA GLN A 77 19.88 2.89 3.20
C GLN A 77 19.93 4.29 2.57
N LEU A 78 20.90 5.12 2.96
CA LEU A 78 21.10 6.45 2.40
C LEU A 78 21.52 6.38 0.93
N SER A 79 22.43 5.47 0.59
CA SER A 79 22.84 5.22 -0.79
C SER A 79 21.66 4.76 -1.66
N GLU A 80 20.88 3.79 -1.19
CA GLU A 80 19.68 3.33 -1.89
C GLU A 80 18.64 4.45 -2.07
N GLY A 81 18.41 5.23 -1.01
CA GLY A 81 17.51 6.38 -1.04
C GLY A 81 17.92 7.42 -2.07
N ASN A 82 19.21 7.77 -2.11
CA ASN A 82 19.76 8.70 -3.09
C ASN A 82 19.64 8.18 -4.53
N GLN A 83 19.89 6.89 -4.75
CA GLN A 83 19.73 6.29 -6.07
C GLN A 83 18.27 6.31 -6.53
N LYS A 84 17.32 5.99 -5.63
CA LYS A 84 15.89 6.07 -5.92
C LYS A 84 15.47 7.51 -6.24
N TYR A 85 15.93 8.48 -5.45
CA TYR A 85 15.68 9.89 -5.69
C TYR A 85 16.18 10.34 -7.07
N ALA A 86 17.43 10.03 -7.41
CA ALA A 86 18.01 10.38 -8.72
C ALA A 86 17.24 9.74 -9.88
N ASN A 87 16.80 8.49 -9.74
CA ASN A 87 16.00 7.80 -10.76
C ASN A 87 14.60 8.41 -10.92
N LEU A 88 13.94 8.77 -9.81
CA LEU A 88 12.65 9.44 -9.83
C LEU A 88 12.76 10.82 -10.48
N GLN A 89 13.79 11.59 -10.15
CA GLN A 89 14.02 12.90 -10.74
C GLN A 89 14.19 12.83 -12.26
N LYS A 90 14.97 11.86 -12.75
CA LYS A 90 15.11 11.59 -14.20
C LYS A 90 13.77 11.21 -14.84
N SER A 91 12.95 10.43 -14.15
CA SER A 91 11.63 10.01 -14.64
C SER A 91 10.64 11.16 -14.71
N ILE A 92 10.66 12.04 -13.70
CA ILE A 92 9.88 13.29 -13.68
C ILE A 92 10.28 14.18 -14.84
N GLU A 93 11.57 14.38 -15.08
CA GLU A 93 12.04 15.25 -16.17
C GLU A 93 11.63 14.71 -17.54
N LYS A 94 11.76 13.40 -17.77
CA LYS A 94 11.25 12.74 -18.99
C LYS A 94 9.74 12.93 -19.16
N ALA A 95 8.97 12.78 -18.10
CA ALA A 95 7.52 12.96 -18.14
C ALA A 95 7.10 14.41 -18.38
N LYS A 96 7.86 15.39 -17.85
CA LYS A 96 7.60 16.82 -18.05
C LYS A 96 7.75 17.25 -19.49
N ILE A 97 8.68 16.66 -20.26
CA ILE A 97 8.87 17.00 -21.68
C ILE A 97 7.57 16.80 -22.46
N GLY A 98 6.87 15.67 -22.26
CA GLY A 98 5.59 15.37 -22.94
C GLY A 98 4.35 15.97 -22.28
N ARG A 99 4.51 16.62 -21.11
CA ARG A 99 3.40 17.18 -20.31
C ARG A 99 3.70 18.61 -19.88
N ARG A 100 4.32 19.41 -20.74
CA ARG A 100 4.44 20.85 -20.46
C ARG A 100 3.05 21.43 -20.27
N GLU A 101 2.89 22.24 -19.25
CA GLU A 101 1.74 23.11 -19.10
C GLU A 101 1.96 24.30 -20.02
N THR A 102 1.37 24.21 -21.22
CA THR A 102 1.28 25.32 -22.17
C THR A 102 -0.15 25.85 -22.17
N GLU A 103 -0.33 27.12 -22.52
CA GLU A 103 -1.66 27.71 -22.71
C GLU A 103 -2.47 26.88 -23.72
N GLU A 104 -1.83 26.43 -24.80
CA GLU A 104 -2.42 25.53 -25.80
C GLU A 104 -2.97 24.23 -25.17
N ARG A 105 -2.22 23.57 -24.28
CA ARG A 105 -2.70 22.37 -23.59
C ARG A 105 -3.91 22.67 -22.70
N THR A 106 -3.92 23.81 -22.02
CA THR A 106 -5.06 24.20 -21.19
C THR A 106 -6.30 24.51 -22.03
N MET A 107 -6.13 25.12 -23.20
CA MET A 107 -7.22 25.39 -24.14
C MET A 107 -7.77 24.07 -24.73
N LEU A 108 -6.90 23.19 -25.21
CA LEU A 108 -7.28 21.87 -25.72
C LEU A 108 -7.97 21.01 -24.65
N ALA A 109 -7.53 21.08 -23.38
CA ALA A 109 -8.19 20.37 -22.29
C ALA A 109 -9.62 20.89 -22.02
N LYS A 110 -9.82 22.21 -22.09
CA LYS A 110 -11.15 22.83 -21.99
C LYS A 110 -12.05 22.47 -23.16
N GLU A 111 -11.51 22.54 -24.39
CA GLU A 111 -12.25 22.16 -25.60
C GLU A 111 -12.63 20.68 -25.60
N LEU A 112 -11.72 19.80 -25.18
CA LEU A 112 -12.00 18.39 -25.05
C LEU A 112 -13.08 18.10 -23.99
N SER A 113 -13.14 18.88 -22.92
CA SER A 113 -14.24 18.81 -21.94
C SER A 113 -15.56 19.23 -22.58
N SER A 114 -15.61 20.39 -23.25
CA SER A 114 -16.85 20.88 -23.86
C SER A 114 -17.36 19.95 -24.96
N LEU A 115 -16.48 19.40 -25.80
CA LEU A 115 -16.85 18.42 -26.83
C LEU A 115 -17.37 17.11 -26.24
N ARG A 116 -16.83 16.67 -25.09
CA ARG A 116 -17.37 15.49 -24.38
C ARG A 116 -18.77 15.74 -23.86
N ASP A 117 -19.01 16.92 -23.29
CA ASP A 117 -20.34 17.29 -22.79
C ASP A 117 -21.34 17.39 -23.94
N GLN A 118 -20.96 18.02 -25.06
CA GLN A 118 -21.78 18.10 -26.28
C GLN A 118 -22.09 16.71 -26.84
N ARG A 119 -21.10 15.83 -26.92
CA ARG A 119 -21.29 14.44 -27.37
C ARG A 119 -22.31 13.72 -26.48
N GLU A 120 -22.22 13.88 -25.16
CA GLU A 120 -23.14 13.24 -24.24
C GLU A 120 -24.56 13.78 -24.38
N GLN A 121 -24.71 15.10 -24.54
CA GLN A 121 -26.00 15.74 -24.81
C GLN A 121 -26.63 15.25 -26.11
N LEU A 122 -25.87 15.25 -27.20
CA LEU A 122 -26.33 14.77 -28.50
C LEU A 122 -26.69 13.29 -28.46
N LYS A 123 -25.90 12.46 -27.77
CA LYS A 123 -26.20 11.04 -27.59
C LYS A 123 -27.49 10.84 -26.82
N ALA A 124 -27.71 11.61 -25.75
CA ALA A 124 -28.96 11.57 -24.99
C ALA A 124 -30.15 12.06 -25.83
N GLU A 125 -29.95 13.06 -26.71
CA GLU A 125 -30.98 13.54 -27.62
C GLU A 125 -31.34 12.48 -28.68
N VAL A 126 -30.35 11.85 -29.30
CA VAL A 126 -30.59 10.76 -30.27
C VAL A 126 -31.34 9.59 -29.62
N GLU A 127 -31.01 9.22 -28.38
CA GLU A 127 -31.71 8.14 -27.67
C GLU A 127 -33.21 8.45 -27.48
N LYS A 128 -33.60 9.72 -27.30
CA LYS A 128 -35.02 10.11 -27.22
C LYS A 128 -35.80 9.79 -28.49
N TYR A 129 -35.13 9.81 -29.64
CA TYR A 129 -35.74 9.57 -30.95
C TYR A 129 -35.53 8.14 -31.45
N ARG A 130 -35.07 7.23 -30.60
CA ARG A 130 -34.78 5.84 -30.98
C ARG A 130 -35.97 5.10 -31.60
N GLU A 131 -37.19 5.37 -31.11
CA GLU A 131 -38.41 4.77 -31.65
C GLU A 131 -38.92 5.46 -32.92
N CYS A 132 -38.41 6.66 -33.22
CA CYS A 132 -38.70 7.43 -34.43
C CYS A 132 -37.69 7.15 -35.55
N ASP A 133 -36.82 6.14 -35.39
CA ASP A 133 -35.92 5.71 -36.46
C ASP A 133 -36.74 5.32 -37.69
N PRO A 134 -36.48 5.90 -38.88
CA PRO A 134 -37.20 5.58 -40.11
C PRO A 134 -37.32 4.07 -40.39
N GLN A 135 -36.31 3.29 -40.02
CA GLN A 135 -36.35 1.84 -40.19
C GLN A 135 -37.35 1.18 -39.22
N VAL A 136 -37.33 1.58 -37.94
CA VAL A 136 -38.28 1.10 -36.92
C VAL A 136 -39.72 1.51 -37.27
N VAL A 137 -39.92 2.74 -37.73
CA VAL A 137 -41.23 3.23 -38.17
C VAL A 137 -41.74 2.43 -39.37
N GLU A 138 -40.88 2.10 -40.32
CA GLU A 138 -41.26 1.31 -41.50
C GLU A 138 -41.59 -0.15 -41.13
N GLU A 139 -40.84 -0.76 -40.20
CA GLU A 139 -41.17 -2.08 -39.66
C GLU A 139 -42.54 -2.08 -38.97
N ILE A 140 -42.85 -1.06 -38.16
CA ILE A 140 -44.16 -0.90 -37.53
C ILE A 140 -45.26 -0.73 -38.59
N ARG A 141 -45.02 0.04 -39.66
CA ARG A 141 -46.00 0.20 -40.76
C ARG A 141 -46.28 -1.12 -41.48
N GLN A 142 -45.25 -1.90 -41.77
CA GLN A 142 -45.41 -3.21 -42.41
C GLN A 142 -46.17 -4.18 -41.50
N ALA A 143 -45.84 -4.22 -40.21
CA ALA A 143 -46.56 -5.04 -39.22
C ALA A 143 -48.04 -4.63 -39.12
N ASN A 144 -48.33 -3.32 -39.09
CA ASN A 144 -49.70 -2.80 -39.08
C ASN A 144 -50.49 -3.18 -40.34
N GLN A 145 -49.85 -3.20 -41.50
CA GLN A 145 -50.48 -3.62 -42.75
C GLN A 145 -50.90 -5.10 -42.68
N VAL A 146 -49.99 -5.98 -42.22
CA VAL A 146 -50.29 -7.42 -42.06
C VAL A 146 -51.40 -7.65 -41.02
N ALA A 147 -51.35 -6.94 -39.89
CA ALA A 147 -52.37 -7.03 -38.85
C ALA A 147 -53.75 -6.59 -39.36
N LYS A 148 -53.80 -5.49 -40.13
CA LYS A 148 -55.03 -4.98 -40.76
C LYS A 148 -55.61 -5.98 -41.75
N GLU A 149 -54.78 -6.57 -42.60
CA GLU A 149 -55.21 -7.60 -43.56
C GLU A 149 -55.71 -8.87 -42.85
N ALA A 150 -55.05 -9.30 -41.78
CA ALA A 150 -55.51 -10.41 -40.95
C ALA A 150 -56.88 -10.11 -40.31
N ALA A 151 -57.05 -8.95 -39.68
CA ALA A 151 -58.31 -8.53 -39.07
C ALA A 151 -59.46 -8.47 -40.09
N ASN A 152 -59.20 -7.91 -41.27
CA ASN A 152 -60.18 -7.87 -42.36
C ASN A 152 -60.56 -9.28 -42.84
N ARG A 153 -59.60 -10.21 -42.95
CA ARG A 153 -59.88 -11.60 -43.31
C ARG A 153 -60.76 -12.31 -42.28
N TRP A 154 -60.43 -12.18 -40.99
CA TRP A 154 -61.24 -12.75 -39.91
C TRP A 154 -62.64 -12.15 -39.86
N THR A 155 -62.75 -10.84 -40.04
CA THR A 155 -64.02 -10.14 -40.11
C THR A 155 -64.85 -10.63 -41.31
N GLY A 156 -64.24 -10.77 -42.49
CA GLY A 156 -64.87 -11.36 -43.67
C GLY A 156 -65.32 -12.81 -43.46
N MET A 157 -64.51 -13.63 -42.79
CA MET A 157 -64.88 -15.00 -42.40
C MET A 157 -66.06 -15.03 -41.43
N TYR A 158 -66.09 -14.11 -40.46
CA TYR A 158 -67.20 -13.99 -39.52
C TYR A 158 -68.50 -13.63 -40.23
N TYR A 159 -68.49 -12.63 -41.11
CA TYR A 159 -69.69 -12.29 -41.92
C TYR A 159 -70.11 -13.43 -42.85
N SER A 160 -69.16 -14.14 -43.44
CA SER A 160 -69.44 -15.31 -44.29
C SER A 160 -70.08 -16.48 -43.53
N THR A 161 -69.68 -16.70 -42.27
CA THR A 161 -70.17 -17.82 -41.45
C THR A 161 -71.43 -17.52 -40.65
N THR A 162 -71.73 -16.24 -40.35
CA THR A 162 -72.90 -15.85 -39.54
C THR A 162 -74.13 -15.42 -40.36
N GLY A 163 -74.04 -15.42 -41.69
CA GLY A 163 -75.21 -15.46 -42.58
C GLY A 163 -76.31 -14.43 -42.29
N LYS A 164 -75.96 -13.14 -42.37
CA LYS A 164 -76.90 -12.07 -42.73
C LYS A 164 -76.31 -11.26 -43.87
#